data_AF-A0A8B6HJI9-F1
#
_entry.id   AF-A0A8B6HJI9-F1
#
_cell.length_a   1.000
_cell.length_b   1.000
_cell.length_c   1.000
_cell.angle_alpha   90.00
_cell.angle_beta   90.00
_cell.angle_gamma   90.00
#
_symmetry.space_group_name_H-M   'P 1'
#
loop_
_entity.id
_entity.type
_entity.pdbx_description
1 polymer ?
#
loop_
_entity_poly.entity_id
_entity_poly.type
_entity_poly.pdbx_seq_one_letter_code
_entity_poly.pdbx_strand_id
1 'polypeptide(L)'
;MNVSTIKLMDPLVHKHRYTSLLNTGTTCTEKHVFLLVLVYSATYKFDERHVIRETFGSMSQYDNRHIKYVFVLGQTMNDTQQKEIEQESVKYRDIIQGNFIDSYRNLTYKRVFSLFWVNRFCNNVMYVIKIDDDITINIPVLIPYLSNKLNKTKVLECFLLTKARPRRGKRNKWYTSQSDYPFATFPPYCAGPSSIMSADVIREMYEATTIMPFFWLEDVYGGGFLPWISRVRIVQPKRYIKALRASLKDKTCHLFYINNSKNTNHSYIMWKNIQNKLYKCQ
;
A
#
# COMPACT_ATOMS: atom_id res chain seq x y z
N MET A 1 -24.66 3.10 6.93
CA MET A 1 -24.64 2.78 5.49
C MET A 1 -25.19 1.37 5.36
N ASN A 2 -26.29 1.14 4.64
CA ASN A 2 -26.81 -0.22 4.46
C ASN A 2 -26.08 -0.88 3.29
N VAL A 3 -25.21 -1.85 3.58
CA VAL A 3 -24.29 -2.49 2.62
C VAL A 3 -25.04 -3.24 1.51
N SER A 4 -26.29 -3.64 1.77
CA SER A 4 -27.16 -4.35 0.81
C SER A 4 -27.50 -3.56 -0.47
N THR A 5 -27.18 -2.26 -0.51
CA THR A 5 -27.45 -1.39 -1.65
C THR A 5 -26.31 -1.35 -2.68
N ILE A 6 -25.11 -1.84 -2.36
CA ILE A 6 -23.98 -1.95 -3.30
C ILE A 6 -24.02 -3.36 -3.91
N LYS A 7 -24.54 -3.51 -5.13
CA LYS A 7 -24.72 -4.81 -5.80
C LYS A 7 -23.54 -5.21 -6.68
N LEU A 8 -22.36 -5.39 -6.08
CA LEU A 8 -21.17 -5.84 -6.82
C LEU A 8 -20.51 -7.01 -6.08
N MET A 9 -21.06 -8.21 -6.19
CA MET A 9 -20.35 -9.40 -5.72
C MET A 9 -19.40 -9.88 -6.81
N ASP A 10 -18.10 -9.73 -6.55
CA ASP A 10 -17.04 -10.20 -7.43
C ASP A 10 -16.52 -11.59 -6.98
N PRO A 11 -16.61 -12.63 -7.83
CA PRO A 11 -16.21 -13.98 -7.45
C PRO A 11 -14.73 -14.15 -7.08
N LEU A 12 -13.82 -13.37 -7.68
CA LEU A 12 -12.39 -13.43 -7.37
C LEU A 12 -12.16 -12.96 -5.93
N VAL A 13 -12.85 -11.89 -5.53
CA VAL A 13 -12.78 -11.28 -4.20
C VAL A 13 -13.51 -12.11 -3.14
N HIS A 14 -14.78 -12.45 -3.38
CA HIS A 14 -15.67 -13.02 -2.35
C HIS A 14 -15.46 -14.52 -2.14
N LYS A 15 -14.99 -15.24 -3.16
CA LYS A 15 -14.62 -16.66 -3.05
C LYS A 15 -13.12 -16.86 -2.82
N HIS A 16 -12.38 -15.76 -2.62
CA HIS A 16 -10.93 -15.76 -2.42
C HIS A 16 -10.16 -16.63 -3.43
N ARG A 17 -10.54 -16.58 -4.71
CA ARG A 17 -9.92 -17.41 -5.78
C ARG A 17 -8.59 -16.85 -6.27
N TYR A 18 -7.89 -16.11 -5.41
CA TYR A 18 -6.57 -15.58 -5.73
C TYR A 18 -5.55 -16.69 -5.73
N THR A 19 -4.76 -16.75 -6.78
CA THR A 19 -3.53 -17.54 -6.82
C THR A 19 -2.34 -16.59 -6.98
N SER A 20 -1.22 -16.94 -6.35
CA SER A 20 0.05 -16.27 -6.58
C SER A 20 0.69 -16.90 -7.80
N LEU A 21 0.94 -16.11 -8.84
CA LEU A 21 1.73 -16.55 -9.99
C LEU A 21 3.22 -16.56 -9.62
N LEU A 22 3.67 -15.45 -9.03
CA LEU A 22 5.00 -15.32 -8.46
C LEU A 22 4.84 -15.16 -6.96
N ASN A 23 5.69 -15.87 -6.22
CA ASN A 23 5.69 -15.84 -4.77
C ASN A 23 7.12 -15.86 -4.25
N THR A 24 7.36 -15.09 -3.19
CA THR A 24 8.64 -15.01 -2.51
C THR A 24 8.62 -15.99 -1.34
N GLY A 25 8.83 -17.27 -1.64
CA GLY A 25 8.60 -18.40 -0.72
C GLY A 25 9.32 -18.39 0.63
N THR A 26 10.24 -17.44 0.87
CA THR A 26 11.04 -17.35 2.11
C THR A 26 10.98 -15.99 2.81
N THR A 27 10.17 -15.02 2.36
CA THR A 27 10.25 -13.63 2.87
C THR A 27 10.00 -13.52 4.39
N CYS A 28 9.13 -14.36 4.94
CA CYS A 28 8.68 -14.31 6.33
C CYS A 28 8.92 -15.61 7.12
N THR A 29 9.77 -16.51 6.64
CA THR A 29 9.97 -17.85 7.23
C THR A 29 11.09 -17.92 8.28
N GLU A 30 12.12 -17.07 8.20
CA GLU A 30 13.37 -17.26 8.95
C GLU A 30 13.56 -16.31 10.14
N LYS A 31 12.95 -15.12 10.11
CA LYS A 31 13.13 -14.07 11.14
C LYS A 31 11.81 -13.41 11.46
N HIS A 32 11.67 -12.97 12.70
CA HIS A 32 10.53 -12.15 13.11
C HIS A 32 10.57 -10.81 12.38
N VAL A 33 9.64 -10.61 11.45
CA VAL A 33 9.56 -9.39 10.63
C VAL A 33 8.84 -8.31 11.43
N PHE A 34 9.56 -7.26 11.83
CA PHE A 34 8.94 -6.13 12.52
C PHE A 34 8.06 -5.32 11.57
N LEU A 35 8.56 -5.05 10.36
CA LEU A 35 7.85 -4.27 9.37
C LEU A 35 7.91 -4.95 7.99
N LEU A 36 6.75 -5.20 7.40
CA LEU A 36 6.62 -5.57 6.00
C LEU A 36 6.11 -4.38 5.21
N VAL A 37 6.83 -3.97 4.17
CA VAL A 37 6.45 -2.90 3.26
C VAL A 37 6.01 -3.52 1.94
N LEU A 38 4.73 -3.38 1.63
CA LEU A 38 4.13 -3.73 0.35
C LEU A 38 4.17 -2.52 -0.57
N VAL A 39 4.96 -2.62 -1.63
CA VAL A 39 5.14 -1.55 -2.62
C VAL A 39 4.28 -1.86 -3.84
N TYR A 40 3.27 -1.04 -4.09
CA TYR A 40 2.40 -1.21 -5.26
C TYR A 40 3.11 -0.59 -6.46
N SER A 41 3.54 -1.47 -7.37
CA SER A 41 4.21 -1.09 -8.60
C SER A 41 3.41 -1.54 -9.81
N ALA A 42 3.49 -0.78 -10.90
CA ALA A 42 3.02 -1.24 -12.20
C ALA A 42 4.05 -2.19 -12.84
N THR A 43 3.59 -3.07 -13.74
CA THR A 43 4.41 -4.10 -14.40
C THR A 43 5.61 -3.50 -15.15
N TYR A 44 5.42 -2.37 -15.83
CA TYR A 44 6.44 -1.69 -16.64
C TYR A 44 7.45 -0.84 -15.84
N LYS A 45 7.25 -0.64 -14.53
CA LYS A 45 8.04 0.27 -13.70
C LYS A 45 9.29 -0.38 -13.08
N PHE A 46 10.13 -0.99 -13.92
CA PHE A 46 11.35 -1.66 -13.46
C PHE A 46 12.33 -0.69 -12.79
N ASP A 47 12.48 0.50 -13.36
CA ASP A 47 13.40 1.52 -12.84
C ASP A 47 12.97 2.03 -11.46
N GLU A 48 11.67 2.29 -11.25
CA GLU A 48 11.17 2.71 -9.93
C GLU A 48 11.40 1.63 -8.87
N ARG A 49 11.15 0.36 -9.20
CA ARG A 49 11.47 -0.76 -8.29
C ARG A 49 12.96 -0.82 -7.99
N HIS A 50 13.82 -0.68 -9.00
CA HIS A 50 15.26 -0.64 -8.80
C HIS A 50 15.70 0.53 -7.92
N VAL A 51 15.18 1.74 -8.15
CA VAL A 51 15.49 2.91 -7.30
C VAL A 51 15.07 2.67 -5.86
N ILE A 52 13.90 2.08 -5.61
CA ILE A 52 13.46 1.75 -4.25
C ILE A 52 14.45 0.80 -3.58
N ARG A 53 14.91 -0.24 -4.29
CA ARG A 53 15.94 -1.19 -3.78
C ARG A 53 17.25 -0.48 -3.41
N GLU A 54 17.72 0.45 -4.24
CA GLU A 54 18.96 1.20 -4.03
C GLU A 54 18.84 2.35 -3.03
N THR A 55 17.61 2.68 -2.60
CA THR A 55 17.34 3.80 -1.68
C THR A 55 16.87 3.27 -0.33
N PHE A 56 15.64 3.59 0.10
CA PHE A 56 15.13 3.19 1.41
C PHE A 56 14.89 1.68 1.50
N GLY A 57 14.61 1.02 0.38
CA GLY A 57 14.44 -0.43 0.30
C GLY A 57 15.70 -1.24 0.60
N SER A 58 16.89 -0.61 0.57
CA SER A 58 18.15 -1.25 0.96
C SER A 58 18.24 -1.50 2.47
N MET A 59 17.48 -0.76 3.28
CA MET A 59 17.52 -0.84 4.74
C MET A 59 16.72 -2.06 5.24
N SER A 60 17.39 -3.21 5.33
CA SER A 60 16.81 -4.47 5.83
C SER A 60 16.67 -4.54 7.36
N GLN A 61 17.31 -3.61 8.09
CA GLN A 61 17.21 -3.48 9.54
C GLN A 61 17.48 -2.04 9.97
N TYR A 62 16.80 -1.60 11.03
CA TYR A 62 17.08 -0.35 11.73
C TYR A 62 16.71 -0.53 13.21
N ASP A 63 17.55 -0.05 14.13
CA ASP A 63 17.31 -0.17 15.58
C ASP A 63 16.92 -1.61 16.02
N ASN A 64 17.70 -2.61 15.57
CA ASN A 64 17.47 -4.04 15.82
C ASN A 64 16.12 -4.60 15.36
N ARG A 65 15.43 -3.92 14.43
CA ARG A 65 14.15 -4.35 13.87
C ARG A 65 14.28 -4.69 12.40
N HIS A 66 13.88 -5.90 12.04
CA HIS A 66 13.93 -6.39 10.67
C HIS A 66 12.82 -5.79 9.81
N ILE A 67 13.20 -5.34 8.62
CA ILE A 67 12.31 -4.74 7.63
C ILE A 67 12.40 -5.57 6.36
N LYS A 68 11.24 -5.88 5.77
CA LYS A 68 11.12 -6.56 4.48
C LYS A 68 10.35 -5.68 3.52
N TYR A 69 10.77 -5.67 2.26
CA TYR A 69 10.09 -4.97 1.17
C TYR A 69 9.65 -6.01 0.15
N VAL A 70 8.43 -5.88 -0.33
CA VAL A 70 7.85 -6.76 -1.35
C VAL A 70 7.08 -5.90 -2.35
N PHE A 71 7.41 -6.03 -3.63
CA PHE A 71 6.68 -5.41 -4.73
C PHE A 71 5.45 -6.24 -5.08
N VAL A 72 4.29 -5.59 -5.16
CA VAL A 72 3.00 -6.21 -5.46
C VAL A 72 2.55 -5.83 -6.86
N LEU A 73 2.48 -6.84 -7.72
CA LEU A 73 2.11 -6.71 -9.13
C LEU A 73 0.86 -7.53 -9.45
N GLY A 74 0.17 -7.15 -10.52
CA GLY A 74 -0.71 -8.03 -11.28
C GLY A 74 -0.02 -8.57 -12.52
N GLN A 75 -0.77 -9.22 -13.39
CA GLN A 75 -0.35 -9.68 -14.71
C GLN A 75 -0.31 -8.55 -15.72
N THR A 76 0.60 -8.68 -16.69
CA THR A 76 0.55 -7.92 -17.93
C THR A 76 0.06 -8.83 -19.06
N MET A 77 -0.57 -8.24 -20.08
CA MET A 77 -0.93 -8.96 -21.31
C MET A 77 0.24 -9.05 -22.31
N ASN A 78 1.39 -8.45 -21.98
CA ASN A 78 2.58 -8.45 -22.81
C ASN A 78 3.54 -9.55 -22.33
N ASP A 79 3.65 -10.63 -23.09
CA ASP A 79 4.48 -11.80 -22.76
C ASP A 79 5.96 -11.47 -22.58
N THR A 80 6.50 -10.53 -23.37
CA THR A 80 7.90 -10.08 -23.23
C THR A 80 8.10 -9.42 -21.87
N GLN A 81 7.21 -8.51 -21.50
CA GLN A 81 7.26 -7.86 -20.19
C GLN A 81 7.04 -8.86 -19.04
N GLN A 82 6.16 -9.85 -19.22
CA GLN A 82 5.95 -10.89 -18.22
C GLN A 82 7.22 -11.72 -17.98
N LYS A 83 7.94 -12.09 -19.04
CA LYS A 83 9.26 -12.76 -18.94
C LYS A 83 10.30 -11.91 -18.23
N GLU A 84 10.33 -10.59 -18.48
CA GLU A 84 11.23 -9.67 -17.78
C GLU A 84 10.91 -9.59 -16.28
N ILE A 85 9.63 -9.60 -15.89
CA ILE A 85 9.19 -9.64 -14.49
C ILE A 85 9.60 -10.95 -13.82
N GLU A 86 9.48 -12.08 -14.53
CA GLU A 86 9.93 -13.38 -14.02
C GLU A 86 11.44 -13.39 -13.78
N GLN A 87 12.23 -12.85 -14.70
CA GLN A 87 13.68 -12.70 -14.53
C GLN A 87 14.02 -11.77 -13.35
N GLU A 88 13.33 -10.64 -13.21
CA GLU A 88 13.48 -9.73 -12.07
C GLU A 88 13.14 -10.44 -10.75
N SER A 89 12.06 -11.21 -10.72
CA SER A 89 11.62 -11.97 -9.56
C SER A 89 12.63 -13.05 -9.16
N VAL A 90 13.21 -13.76 -10.12
CA VAL A 90 14.28 -14.74 -9.87
C VAL A 90 15.52 -14.05 -9.29
N LYS A 91 15.89 -12.88 -9.82
CA LYS A 91 17.08 -12.13 -9.42
C LYS A 91 16.96 -11.55 -8.01
N TYR A 92 15.86 -10.87 -7.68
CA TYR A 92 15.74 -10.11 -6.44
C TYR A 92 14.88 -10.81 -5.36
N ARG A 93 14.03 -11.77 -5.75
CA ARG A 93 13.15 -12.54 -4.84
C ARG A 93 12.29 -11.66 -3.92
N ASP A 94 11.84 -10.53 -4.43
CA ASP A 94 11.05 -9.52 -3.72
C ASP A 94 9.75 -9.14 -4.46
N ILE A 95 9.29 -9.97 -5.41
CA ILE A 95 8.07 -9.74 -6.20
C ILE A 95 7.02 -10.79 -5.87
N ILE A 96 5.82 -10.32 -5.54
CA ILE A 96 4.60 -11.14 -5.53
C ILE A 96 3.69 -10.68 -6.66
N GLN A 97 3.13 -11.65 -7.39
CA GLN A 97 2.27 -11.36 -8.54
C GLN A 97 0.95 -12.10 -8.39
N GLY A 98 -0.15 -11.35 -8.35
CA GLY A 98 -1.50 -11.91 -8.31
C GLY A 98 -2.04 -12.23 -9.69
N ASN A 99 -2.99 -13.16 -9.74
CA ASN A 99 -3.65 -13.63 -10.97
C ASN A 99 -4.75 -12.68 -11.50
N PHE A 100 -4.47 -11.38 -11.62
CA PHE A 100 -5.38 -10.38 -12.17
C PHE A 100 -4.61 -9.39 -13.04
N ILE A 101 -5.25 -8.81 -14.06
CA ILE A 101 -4.61 -7.81 -14.92
C ILE A 101 -4.25 -6.57 -14.12
N ASP A 102 -2.98 -6.15 -14.19
CA ASP A 102 -2.50 -4.95 -13.54
C ASP A 102 -2.98 -3.71 -14.29
N SER A 103 -3.94 -3.01 -13.67
CA SER A 103 -4.45 -1.76 -14.20
C SER A 103 -4.96 -0.88 -13.07
N TYR A 104 -5.08 0.41 -13.34
CA TYR A 104 -5.61 1.36 -12.35
C TYR A 104 -7.01 0.98 -11.84
N ARG A 105 -7.86 0.43 -12.73
CA ARG A 105 -9.21 -0.05 -12.39
C ARG A 105 -9.21 -1.31 -11.51
N ASN A 106 -8.11 -2.07 -11.54
CA ASN A 106 -7.94 -3.34 -10.85
C ASN A 106 -7.11 -3.23 -9.57
N LEU A 107 -6.77 -2.01 -9.12
CA LEU A 107 -6.03 -1.81 -7.87
C LEU A 107 -6.74 -2.44 -6.66
N THR A 108 -8.07 -2.52 -6.66
CA THR A 108 -8.80 -3.21 -5.59
C THR A 108 -8.48 -4.70 -5.54
N TYR A 109 -8.29 -5.38 -6.67
CA TYR A 109 -7.82 -6.78 -6.68
C TYR A 109 -6.41 -6.88 -6.10
N LYS A 110 -5.52 -5.94 -6.44
CA LYS A 110 -4.17 -5.84 -5.85
C LYS A 110 -4.23 -5.65 -4.32
N ARG A 111 -5.19 -4.86 -3.84
CA ARG A 111 -5.45 -4.66 -2.40
C ARG A 111 -5.91 -5.92 -1.70
N VAL A 112 -6.89 -6.62 -2.24
CA VAL A 112 -7.38 -7.87 -1.64
C VAL A 112 -6.31 -8.95 -1.71
N PHE A 113 -5.58 -9.07 -2.83
CA PHE A 113 -4.47 -10.00 -2.98
C PHE A 113 -3.36 -9.74 -1.95
N SER A 114 -3.03 -8.48 -1.68
CA SER A 114 -2.06 -8.11 -0.65
C SER A 114 -2.48 -8.59 0.74
N LEU A 115 -3.75 -8.38 1.10
CA LEU A 115 -4.30 -8.84 2.38
C LEU A 115 -4.25 -10.37 2.49
N PHE A 116 -4.68 -11.07 1.41
CA PHE A 116 -4.57 -12.52 1.31
C PHE A 116 -3.14 -13.01 1.51
N TRP A 117 -2.20 -12.44 0.75
CA TRP A 117 -0.82 -12.90 0.73
C TRP A 117 -0.16 -12.74 2.09
N VAL A 118 -0.33 -11.58 2.73
CA VAL A 118 0.21 -11.36 4.09
C VAL A 118 -0.44 -12.31 5.09
N ASN A 119 -1.78 -12.45 5.07
CA ASN A 119 -2.47 -13.35 5.99
C ASN A 119 -2.02 -14.82 5.82
N ARG A 120 -1.67 -15.22 4.60
CA ARG A 120 -1.27 -16.59 4.27
C ARG A 120 0.22 -16.86 4.54
N PHE A 121 1.10 -15.92 4.23
CA PHE A 121 2.55 -16.14 4.16
C PHE A 121 3.37 -15.32 5.17
N CYS A 122 2.79 -14.28 5.77
CA CYS A 122 3.47 -13.37 6.70
C CYS A 122 2.61 -13.05 7.94
N ASN A 123 1.99 -14.09 8.53
CA ASN A 123 1.06 -13.93 9.66
C ASN A 123 1.72 -13.48 10.99
N ASN A 124 3.05 -13.55 11.10
CA ASN A 124 3.81 -13.16 12.29
C ASN A 124 4.46 -11.76 12.18
N VAL A 125 4.10 -10.97 11.17
CA VAL A 125 4.58 -9.59 11.04
C VAL A 125 3.95 -8.70 12.11
N MET A 126 4.66 -7.69 12.64
CA MET A 126 4.06 -6.73 13.60
C MET A 126 3.30 -5.59 12.93
N TYR A 127 3.89 -5.02 11.88
CA TYR A 127 3.30 -3.95 11.09
C TYR A 127 3.41 -4.22 9.60
N VAL A 128 2.37 -3.82 8.87
CA VAL A 128 2.36 -3.83 7.41
C VAL A 128 2.13 -2.42 6.92
N ILE A 129 2.97 -1.98 6.00
CA ILE A 129 2.78 -0.72 5.29
C ILE A 129 2.42 -1.04 3.86
N LYS A 130 1.38 -0.39 3.34
CA LYS A 130 1.19 -0.25 1.90
C LYS A 130 1.71 1.11 1.48
N ILE A 131 2.52 1.15 0.42
CA ILE A 131 2.87 2.38 -0.28
C ILE A 131 2.70 2.21 -1.79
N ASP A 132 2.49 3.32 -2.49
CA ASP A 132 2.70 3.39 -3.94
C ASP A 132 4.22 3.54 -4.24
N ASP A 133 4.62 3.20 -5.47
CA ASP A 133 6.02 3.24 -5.92
C ASP A 133 6.62 4.66 -6.10
N ASP A 134 5.80 5.70 -5.93
CA ASP A 134 6.22 7.11 -5.93
C ASP A 134 6.39 7.68 -4.51
N ILE A 135 6.42 6.82 -3.49
CA ILE A 135 6.54 7.20 -2.08
C ILE A 135 7.90 6.82 -1.52
N THR A 136 8.51 7.77 -0.79
CA THR A 136 9.72 7.51 0.00
C THR A 136 9.38 7.42 1.48
N ILE A 137 9.96 6.43 2.16
CA ILE A 137 9.80 6.21 3.60
C ILE A 137 10.99 6.81 4.36
N ASN A 138 10.72 7.55 5.43
CA ASN A 138 11.75 7.98 6.37
C ASN A 138 11.96 6.93 7.47
N ILE A 139 12.70 5.87 7.16
CA ILE A 139 12.96 4.74 8.06
C ILE A 139 13.47 5.17 9.45
N PRO A 140 14.44 6.12 9.57
CA PRO A 140 14.91 6.62 10.87
C PRO A 140 13.83 7.25 11.76
N VAL A 141 12.77 7.80 11.18
CA VAL A 141 11.64 8.37 11.95
C VAL A 141 10.52 7.36 12.14
N LEU A 142 10.25 6.54 11.13
CA LEU A 142 9.17 5.56 11.12
C LEU A 142 9.40 4.46 12.15
N ILE A 143 10.60 3.90 12.25
CA ILE A 143 10.85 2.74 13.13
C ILE A 143 10.69 3.11 14.61
N PRO A 144 11.27 4.21 15.14
CA PRO A 144 10.99 4.66 16.50
C PRO A 144 9.51 4.98 16.72
N TYR A 145 8.86 5.59 15.73
CA TYR A 145 7.42 5.90 15.78
C TYR A 145 6.55 4.65 15.98
N LEU A 146 6.81 3.57 15.24
CA LEU A 146 6.11 2.29 15.39
C LEU A 146 6.48 1.59 16.70
N SER A 147 7.74 1.67 17.12
CA SER A 147 8.24 1.07 18.36
C SER A 147 7.52 1.62 19.60
N ASN A 148 7.21 2.91 19.60
CA ASN A 148 6.45 3.56 20.68
C ASN A 148 4.96 3.18 20.71
N LYS A 149 4.50 2.35 19.76
CA LYS A 149 3.10 1.96 19.59
C LYS A 149 2.86 0.45 19.60
N LEU A 150 3.83 -0.35 20.04
CA LEU A 150 3.74 -1.82 20.04
C LEU A 150 2.46 -2.38 20.66
N ASN A 151 1.89 -1.69 21.65
CA ASN A 151 0.66 -2.11 22.34
C ASN A 151 -0.64 -1.64 21.64
N LYS A 152 -0.57 -0.97 20.49
CA LYS A 152 -1.72 -0.48 19.74
C LYS A 152 -2.11 -1.49 18.66
N THR A 153 -3.25 -2.13 18.87
CA THR A 153 -3.88 -3.09 17.96
C THR A 153 -5.12 -2.48 17.30
N LYS A 154 -5.61 -3.09 16.21
CA LYS A 154 -6.75 -2.65 15.40
C LYS A 154 -6.64 -1.21 14.90
N VAL A 155 -5.45 -0.81 14.46
CA VAL A 155 -5.19 0.56 13.96
C VAL A 155 -4.78 0.55 12.49
N LEU A 156 -5.49 1.34 11.70
CA LEU A 156 -5.11 1.72 10.35
C LEU A 156 -4.71 3.20 10.36
N GLU A 157 -3.44 3.50 10.12
CA GLU A 157 -2.93 4.88 10.12
C GLU A 157 -2.63 5.39 8.71
N CYS A 158 -3.17 6.57 8.38
CA CYS A 158 -3.07 7.12 7.03
C CYS A 158 -3.37 8.62 6.99
N PHE A 159 -3.24 9.22 5.80
CA PHE A 159 -3.85 10.52 5.53
C PHE A 159 -5.35 10.32 5.35
N LEU A 160 -6.17 10.84 6.27
CA LEU A 160 -7.60 10.59 6.33
C LEU A 160 -8.35 11.60 5.45
N LEU A 161 -9.07 11.09 4.46
CA LEU A 161 -10.00 11.87 3.66
C LEU A 161 -11.40 11.77 4.27
N THR A 162 -12.01 12.94 4.52
CA THR A 162 -13.39 13.04 5.01
C THR A 162 -14.24 13.82 4.03
N LYS A 163 -15.56 13.55 4.01
CA LYS A 163 -16.55 14.24 3.19
C LYS A 163 -16.29 14.20 1.66
N ALA A 164 -15.45 13.27 1.21
CA ALA A 164 -15.17 13.07 -0.20
C ALA A 164 -16.45 12.63 -0.94
N ARG A 165 -16.68 13.20 -2.12
CA ARG A 165 -17.86 12.91 -2.96
C ARG A 165 -17.48 12.04 -4.16
N PRO A 166 -18.30 11.06 -4.54
CA PRO A 166 -18.10 10.32 -5.79
C PRO A 166 -18.07 11.28 -6.99
N ARG A 167 -17.13 11.08 -7.91
CA ARG A 167 -17.06 11.91 -9.12
C ARG A 167 -18.14 11.43 -10.10
N ARG A 168 -19.11 12.28 -10.41
CA ARG A 168 -20.25 11.94 -11.29
C ARG A 168 -20.04 12.28 -12.77
N GLY A 169 -18.96 12.98 -13.12
CA GLY A 169 -18.66 13.27 -14.52
C GLY A 169 -18.04 12.05 -15.21
N LYS A 170 -18.66 11.56 -16.30
CA LYS A 170 -18.21 10.35 -17.04
C LYS A 170 -16.76 10.42 -17.55
N ARG A 171 -16.24 11.62 -17.81
CA ARG A 171 -14.84 11.85 -18.25
C ARG A 171 -13.84 11.84 -17.10
N ASN A 172 -14.30 11.83 -15.85
CA ASN A 172 -13.40 11.80 -14.70
C ASN A 172 -12.84 10.38 -14.54
N LYS A 173 -11.51 10.26 -14.35
CA LYS A 173 -10.88 8.94 -14.13
C LYS A 173 -11.47 8.17 -12.95
N TRP A 174 -12.00 8.88 -11.94
CA TRP A 174 -12.70 8.36 -10.75
C TRP A 174 -14.22 8.34 -10.87
N TYR A 175 -14.74 8.35 -12.11
CA TYR A 175 -16.18 8.30 -12.35
C TYR A 175 -16.83 7.13 -11.60
N THR A 176 -17.85 7.48 -10.81
CA THR A 176 -18.67 6.55 -10.04
C THR A 176 -20.12 6.91 -10.33
N SER A 177 -20.87 6.02 -10.97
CA SER A 177 -22.27 6.28 -11.30
C SER A 177 -23.17 6.27 -10.06
N GLN A 178 -24.36 6.86 -10.17
CA GLN A 178 -25.34 6.84 -9.09
C GLN A 178 -25.78 5.40 -8.75
N SER A 179 -25.80 4.49 -9.73
CA SER A 179 -26.08 3.07 -9.52
C SER A 179 -24.94 2.33 -8.81
N ASP A 180 -23.67 2.66 -9.11
CA ASP A 180 -22.52 2.02 -8.45
C ASP A 180 -22.43 2.44 -6.98
N TYR A 181 -22.80 3.68 -6.68
CA TYR A 181 -22.78 4.22 -5.32
C TYR A 181 -23.84 5.32 -5.18
N PRO A 182 -24.98 5.06 -4.52
CA PRO A 182 -26.11 5.99 -4.48
C PRO A 182 -25.93 7.13 -3.46
N PHE A 183 -24.96 7.04 -2.55
CA PHE A 183 -24.79 8.04 -1.50
C PHE A 183 -23.99 9.26 -2.00
N ALA A 184 -24.25 10.43 -1.38
CA ALA A 184 -23.62 11.69 -1.76
C ALA A 184 -22.13 11.77 -1.36
N THR A 185 -21.72 11.04 -0.33
CA THR A 185 -20.37 11.08 0.24
C THR A 185 -19.89 9.66 0.56
N PHE A 186 -18.62 9.38 0.26
CA PHE A 186 -17.93 8.20 0.76
C PHE A 186 -17.78 8.26 2.29
N PRO A 187 -17.65 7.11 2.98
CA PRO A 187 -17.24 7.12 4.38
C PRO A 187 -15.82 7.67 4.49
N PRO A 188 -15.36 8.11 5.67
CA PRO A 188 -13.96 8.46 5.87
C PRO A 188 -13.04 7.31 5.41
N TYR A 189 -12.00 7.62 4.65
CA TYR A 189 -11.09 6.61 4.11
C TYR A 189 -9.65 7.09 4.01
N CYS A 190 -8.72 6.14 3.99
CA CYS A 190 -7.30 6.42 3.79
C CYS A 190 -6.98 6.81 2.34
N ALA A 191 -6.29 7.92 2.14
CA ALA A 191 -5.77 8.28 0.83
C ALA A 191 -4.78 7.23 0.31
N GLY A 192 -4.81 6.99 -1.00
CA GLY A 192 -4.06 5.93 -1.68
C GLY A 192 -2.56 5.85 -1.42
N PRO A 193 -1.79 6.96 -1.35
CA PRO A 193 -0.33 6.90 -1.35
C PRO A 193 0.29 5.98 -0.29
N SER A 194 -0.29 5.94 0.92
CA SER A 194 0.25 5.11 1.99
C SER A 194 -0.77 4.79 3.08
N SER A 195 -0.57 3.64 3.72
CA SER A 195 -1.24 3.25 4.97
C SER A 195 -0.33 2.36 5.83
N ILE A 196 -0.44 2.51 7.15
CA ILE A 196 0.21 1.65 8.16
C ILE A 196 -0.89 0.82 8.82
N MET A 197 -0.68 -0.48 8.95
CA MET A 197 -1.61 -1.42 9.57
C MET A 197 -0.88 -2.21 10.65
N SER A 198 -1.51 -2.36 11.82
CA SER A 198 -1.11 -3.41 12.76
C SER A 198 -1.47 -4.79 12.19
N ALA A 199 -0.74 -5.82 12.59
CA ALA A 199 -0.87 -7.18 12.04
C ALA A 199 -2.31 -7.73 12.02
N ASP A 200 -3.04 -7.48 13.11
CA ASP A 200 -4.43 -7.93 13.29
C ASP A 200 -5.41 -7.30 12.30
N VAL A 201 -5.17 -6.06 11.88
CA VAL A 201 -5.98 -5.36 10.87
C VAL A 201 -5.97 -6.09 9.53
N ILE A 202 -4.85 -6.72 9.16
CA ILE A 202 -4.74 -7.45 7.89
C ILE A 202 -5.75 -8.59 7.84
N ARG A 203 -5.81 -9.40 8.90
CA ARG A 203 -6.73 -10.52 8.99
C ARG A 203 -8.18 -10.05 9.00
N GLU A 204 -8.49 -9.06 9.84
CA GLU A 204 -9.86 -8.52 9.95
C GLU A 204 -10.36 -7.93 8.63
N MET A 205 -9.50 -7.19 7.92
CA MET A 205 -9.85 -6.63 6.62
C MET A 205 -9.94 -7.69 5.52
N TYR A 206 -9.11 -8.74 5.58
CA TYR A 206 -9.18 -9.86 4.64
C TYR A 206 -10.48 -10.65 4.79
N GLU A 207 -10.88 -10.97 6.03
CA GLU A 207 -12.15 -11.64 6.31
C GLU A 207 -13.34 -10.77 5.88
N ALA A 208 -13.26 -9.45 6.09
CA ALA A 208 -14.27 -8.49 5.65
C ALA A 208 -14.51 -8.48 4.12
N THR A 209 -13.54 -8.89 3.30
CA THR A 209 -13.73 -8.94 1.83
C THR A 209 -14.74 -10.02 1.39
N THR A 210 -15.08 -10.97 2.27
CA THR A 210 -16.07 -12.03 1.96
C THR A 210 -17.51 -11.51 1.97
N ILE A 211 -17.76 -10.45 2.74
CA ILE A 211 -19.10 -9.89 2.95
C ILE A 211 -19.26 -8.49 2.36
N MET A 212 -18.17 -7.76 2.14
CA MET A 212 -18.21 -6.42 1.59
C MET A 212 -18.30 -6.48 0.05
N PRO A 213 -19.37 -5.95 -0.57
CA PRO A 213 -19.47 -5.86 -2.01
C PRO A 213 -18.28 -5.11 -2.60
N PHE A 214 -17.72 -5.67 -3.67
CA PHE A 214 -16.57 -5.14 -4.37
C PHE A 214 -16.83 -3.72 -4.84
N PHE A 215 -15.81 -2.87 -4.67
CA PHE A 215 -15.84 -1.51 -5.19
C PHE A 215 -14.49 -1.18 -5.80
N TRP A 216 -14.50 -0.70 -7.04
CA TRP A 216 -13.29 -0.64 -7.86
C TRP A 216 -12.26 0.40 -7.38
N LEU A 217 -12.68 1.44 -6.63
CA LEU A 217 -11.78 2.43 -6.05
C LEU A 217 -11.07 1.86 -4.83
N GLU A 218 -9.79 1.50 -5.00
CA GLU A 218 -8.96 0.84 -3.97
C GLU A 218 -8.97 1.57 -2.63
N ASP A 219 -8.67 2.87 -2.61
CA ASP A 219 -8.63 3.69 -1.41
C ASP A 219 -9.98 3.68 -0.66
N VAL A 220 -11.09 3.74 -1.39
CA VAL A 220 -12.44 3.76 -0.80
C VAL A 220 -12.82 2.39 -0.26
N TYR A 221 -12.52 1.33 -1.03
CA TYR A 221 -12.80 -0.05 -0.63
C TYR A 221 -11.90 -0.47 0.54
N GLY A 222 -10.59 -0.48 0.33
CA GLY A 222 -9.60 -0.94 1.27
C GLY A 222 -9.32 0.02 2.41
N GLY A 223 -9.41 1.32 2.20
CA GLY A 223 -9.17 2.34 3.22
C GLY A 223 -10.42 2.85 3.92
N GLY A 224 -11.62 2.50 3.45
CA GLY A 224 -12.90 2.98 3.98
C GLY A 224 -13.87 1.86 4.31
N PHE A 225 -14.32 1.10 3.31
CA PHE A 225 -15.35 0.06 3.51
C PHE A 225 -14.87 -1.10 4.37
N LEU A 226 -13.69 -1.67 4.07
CA LEU A 226 -13.11 -2.76 4.85
C LEU A 226 -12.88 -2.38 6.32
N PRO A 227 -12.17 -1.29 6.66
CA PRO A 227 -12.00 -0.92 8.06
C PRO A 227 -13.32 -0.55 8.76
N TRP A 228 -14.29 0.00 8.04
CA TRP A 228 -15.61 0.30 8.61
C TRP A 228 -16.36 -0.96 9.03
N ILE A 229 -16.44 -1.97 8.16
CA ILE A 229 -17.17 -3.21 8.47
C ILE A 229 -16.42 -4.07 9.51
N SER A 230 -15.08 -4.05 9.49
CA SER A 230 -14.26 -4.76 10.46
C SER A 230 -14.08 -4.02 11.79
N ARG A 231 -14.65 -2.82 11.94
CA ARG A 231 -14.53 -1.96 13.14
C ARG A 231 -13.08 -1.58 13.47
N VAL A 232 -12.24 -1.49 12.45
CA VAL A 232 -10.86 -1.01 12.57
C VAL A 232 -10.87 0.50 12.73
N ARG A 233 -10.06 1.01 13.67
CA ARG A 233 -9.95 2.44 13.92
C ARG A 233 -8.98 3.08 12.94
N ILE A 234 -9.48 4.02 12.14
CA ILE A 234 -8.64 4.85 11.28
C ILE A 234 -8.09 6.03 12.08
N VAL A 235 -6.79 6.26 12.00
CA VAL A 235 -6.09 7.33 12.71
C VAL A 235 -5.25 8.13 11.71
N GLN A 236 -5.24 9.45 11.85
CA GLN A 236 -4.31 10.30 11.11
C GLN A 236 -3.15 10.73 12.02
N PRO A 237 -1.92 10.23 11.78
CA PRO A 237 -0.75 10.70 12.51
C PRO A 237 -0.43 12.16 12.22
N LYS A 238 0.15 12.85 13.21
CA LYS A 238 0.82 14.13 12.96
C LYS A 238 2.01 13.89 12.04
N ARG A 239 2.24 14.80 11.09
CA ARG A 239 3.36 14.72 10.13
C ARG A 239 3.41 13.37 9.38
N TYR A 240 2.24 12.86 8.99
CA TYR A 240 2.13 11.58 8.30
C TYR A 240 2.84 11.59 6.93
N ILE A 241 2.37 12.41 6.00
CA ILE A 241 2.88 12.47 4.63
C ILE A 241 3.03 13.90 4.16
N LYS A 242 4.03 14.16 3.32
CA LYS A 242 4.25 15.47 2.71
C LYS A 242 4.65 15.37 1.24
N ALA A 243 4.01 16.17 0.39
CA ALA A 243 4.49 16.41 -0.97
C ALA A 243 5.73 17.30 -0.94
N LEU A 244 6.85 16.84 -1.51
CA LEU A 244 8.05 17.67 -1.63
C LEU A 244 7.88 18.63 -2.82
N ARG A 245 8.13 19.92 -2.59
CA ARG A 245 8.34 20.93 -3.64
C ARG A 245 9.84 21.18 -3.77
N ALA A 246 10.29 21.61 -4.94
CA ALA A 246 11.71 21.84 -5.28
C ALA A 246 12.48 22.79 -4.34
N SER A 247 11.78 23.54 -3.46
CA SER A 247 12.38 24.38 -2.43
C SER A 247 12.06 23.83 -1.04
N LEU A 248 13.04 23.19 -0.40
CA LEU A 248 12.89 22.55 0.91
C LEU A 248 13.41 23.46 2.02
N LYS A 249 12.65 24.53 2.32
CA LYS A 249 12.91 25.39 3.50
C LYS A 249 12.34 24.83 4.81
N ASP A 250 11.48 23.82 4.73
CA ASP A 250 10.79 23.26 5.89
C ASP A 250 11.55 22.07 6.48
N LYS A 251 12.02 22.25 7.71
CA LYS A 251 12.86 21.30 8.47
C LYS A 251 12.04 20.21 9.20
N THR A 252 10.72 20.11 8.99
CA THR A 252 9.89 19.13 9.70
C THR A 252 9.95 17.73 9.09
N CYS A 253 10.25 16.73 9.92
CA CYS A 253 10.30 15.33 9.52
C CYS A 253 8.90 14.72 9.43
N HIS A 254 8.61 14.07 8.30
CA HIS A 254 7.38 13.32 8.05
C HIS A 254 7.70 11.83 7.90
N LEU A 255 6.72 10.96 8.13
CA LEU A 255 6.90 9.51 7.98
C LEU A 255 7.09 9.12 6.51
N PHE A 256 6.29 9.75 5.64
CA PHE A 256 6.27 9.51 4.20
C PHE A 256 6.45 10.81 3.43
N TYR A 257 7.00 10.68 2.23
CA TYR A 257 7.15 11.79 1.29
C TYR A 257 6.71 11.35 -0.10
N ILE A 258 5.96 12.21 -0.79
CA ILE A 258 5.46 11.94 -2.16
C ILE A 258 6.46 12.51 -3.17
N ASN A 259 6.93 11.66 -4.09
CA ASN A 259 7.66 12.08 -5.27
C ASN A 259 6.69 12.43 -6.40
N ASN A 260 6.41 13.72 -6.57
CA ASN A 260 5.56 14.18 -7.67
C ASN A 260 6.26 14.16 -9.04
N SER A 261 7.54 13.80 -9.10
CA SER A 261 8.25 13.72 -10.36
C SER A 261 8.21 12.33 -10.95
N LYS A 262 7.94 12.26 -12.26
CA LYS A 262 8.10 11.04 -13.05
C LYS A 262 9.58 10.68 -13.31
N ASN A 263 10.53 11.48 -12.83
CA ASN A 263 11.95 11.23 -13.03
C ASN A 263 12.52 10.45 -11.85
N THR A 264 13.04 9.25 -12.10
CA THR A 264 13.68 8.37 -11.11
C THR A 264 14.91 9.00 -10.46
N ASN A 265 15.63 9.89 -11.14
CA ASN A 265 16.72 10.67 -10.54
C ASN A 265 16.23 11.57 -9.40
N HIS A 266 15.00 12.07 -9.47
CA HIS A 266 14.43 12.83 -8.36
C HIS A 266 14.15 11.96 -7.14
N SER A 267 13.77 10.69 -7.30
CA SER A 267 13.65 9.74 -6.17
C SER A 267 15.01 9.53 -5.48
N TYR A 268 16.10 9.38 -6.24
CA TYR A 268 17.44 9.28 -5.67
C TYR A 268 17.88 10.55 -4.93
N ILE A 269 17.67 11.72 -5.54
CA ILE A 269 18.00 13.01 -4.91
C ILE A 269 17.17 13.21 -3.65
N MET A 270 15.88 12.88 -3.70
CA MET A 270 14.95 12.91 -2.57
C MET A 270 15.44 12.03 -1.43
N TRP A 271 15.81 10.78 -1.72
CA TRP A 271 16.40 9.88 -0.72
C TRP A 271 17.69 10.43 -0.13
N LYS A 272 18.63 10.88 -0.96
CA LYS A 272 19.89 11.50 -0.49
C LYS A 272 19.62 12.71 0.41
N ASN A 273 18.64 13.54 0.08
CA ASN A 273 18.27 14.70 0.90
C ASN A 273 17.68 14.29 2.26
N ILE A 274 16.93 13.18 2.31
CA ILE A 274 16.43 12.60 3.56
C ILE A 274 17.60 12.06 4.40
N GLN A 275 18.53 11.31 3.80
CA GLN A 275 19.68 10.71 4.48
C GLN A 275 20.70 11.74 5.00
N ASN A 276 21.01 12.76 4.21
CA ASN A 276 22.06 13.75 4.53
C ASN A 276 21.67 14.75 5.64
N LYS A 277 20.62 14.48 6.43
CA LYS A 277 20.21 15.27 7.60
C LYS A 277 20.03 16.78 7.35
N LEU A 278 19.74 17.21 6.11
CA LEU A 278 19.14 18.54 5.87
C LEU A 278 17.78 18.67 6.58
N TYR A 279 17.18 17.53 6.94
CA TYR A 279 16.17 17.38 7.98
C TYR A 279 16.84 16.91 9.27
N LYS A 280 17.24 17.85 10.14
CA LYS A 280 17.62 17.52 11.51
C LYS A 280 16.34 17.08 12.24
N CYS A 281 16.05 15.78 12.23
CA CYS A 281 15.08 15.20 13.14
C CYS A 281 15.74 15.18 14.53
N GLN A 282 15.61 16.28 15.27
CA GLN A 282 15.86 16.33 16.71
C GLN A 282 14.64 15.81 17.45
#